data_AF-A0A0A9EK61-F1
#
_entry.id   AF-A0A0A9EK61-F1
#
_cell.length_a   1.000
_cell.length_b   1.000
_cell.length_c   1.000
_cell.angle_alpha   90.00
_cell.angle_beta   90.00
_cell.angle_gamma   90.00
#
_symmetry.space_group_name_H-M   'P 1'
#
loop_
_entity.id
_entity.type
_entity.pdbx_description
1 polymer ?
#
loop_
_entity_poly.entity_id
_entity_poly.type
_entity_poly.pdbx_seq_one_letter_code
_entity_poly.pdbx_strand_id
1 'polypeptide(L)'
;MVASADMNHINKLLDRVDDLVNEPGLRDLRITFEEFKSFADLRQRLPPLSMAIFSYGKVNGFLTKQDLKRAAYYVCEVDLSDRVVDIIFHVFNTNRDGHLSSEEFLRALQR
;
A
#
# COMPACT_ATOMS: atom_id res chain seq x y z
N MET A 1 5.26 -5.34 -6.99
CA MET A 1 4.77 -4.21 -6.17
C MET A 1 5.72 -3.02 -6.28
N VAL A 2 7.04 -3.17 -6.08
CA VAL A 2 8.00 -2.05 -6.25
C VAL A 2 8.14 -1.56 -7.69
N ALA A 3 8.05 -2.46 -8.68
CA ALA A 3 8.11 -2.11 -10.11
C ALA A 3 6.99 -1.17 -10.60
N SER A 4 6.01 -0.85 -9.75
CA SER A 4 4.95 0.11 -10.04
C SER A 4 5.05 1.44 -9.29
N ALA A 5 6.06 1.63 -8.46
CA ALA A 5 6.28 2.90 -7.79
C ALA A 5 7.09 3.86 -8.66
N ASP A 6 7.13 5.15 -8.29
CA ASP A 6 7.93 6.17 -8.95
C ASP A 6 9.41 5.73 -9.09
N MET A 7 9.92 5.76 -10.33
CA MET A 7 11.28 5.33 -10.66
C MET A 7 12.36 6.17 -9.96
N ASN A 8 12.05 7.40 -9.56
CA ASN A 8 12.96 8.26 -8.80
C ASN A 8 13.31 7.71 -7.41
N HIS A 9 12.53 6.74 -6.91
CA HIS A 9 12.68 6.17 -5.57
C HIS A 9 12.78 4.64 -5.55
N ILE A 10 12.92 3.99 -6.70
CA ILE A 10 12.96 2.53 -6.81
C ILE A 10 14.04 1.90 -5.93
N ASN A 11 15.26 2.43 -5.92
CA ASN A 11 16.35 1.83 -5.13
C ASN A 11 16.00 1.78 -3.64
N LYS A 12 15.44 2.86 -3.10
CA LYS A 12 14.99 2.89 -1.69
C LYS A 12 13.88 1.88 -1.42
N LEU A 13 12.97 1.69 -2.36
CA LEU A 13 11.89 0.72 -2.20
C LEU A 13 12.37 -0.73 -2.33
N LEU A 14 13.40 -0.98 -3.15
CA LEU A 14 14.08 -2.27 -3.22
C LEU A 14 14.81 -2.59 -1.92
N ASP A 15 15.52 -1.62 -1.34
CA ASP A 15 16.16 -1.79 -0.02
C ASP A 15 15.12 -2.16 1.06
N ARG A 16 13.92 -1.55 1.01
CA ARG A 16 12.81 -1.87 1.93
C ARG A 16 12.19 -3.23 1.68
N VAL A 17 12.26 -3.75 0.46
CA VAL A 17 11.85 -5.13 0.17
C VAL A 17 12.88 -6.12 0.68
N ASP A 18 14.17 -5.80 0.56
CA ASP A 18 15.23 -6.65 1.11
C ASP A 18 15.15 -6.71 2.65
N ASP A 19 14.74 -5.60 3.28
CA ASP A 19 14.47 -5.53 4.71
C ASP A 19 13.29 -6.41 5.18
N LEU A 20 12.37 -6.83 4.31
CA LEU A 20 11.26 -7.74 4.69
C LEU A 20 11.78 -9.06 5.27
N VAL A 21 12.97 -9.50 4.84
CA VAL A 21 13.59 -10.73 5.33
C VAL A 21 13.96 -10.62 6.82
N ASN A 22 14.18 -9.40 7.30
CA ASN A 22 14.54 -9.12 8.69
C ASN A 22 13.31 -8.95 9.61
N GLU A 23 12.11 -8.81 9.05
CA GLU A 23 10.85 -8.72 9.81
C GLU A 23 10.28 -10.11 10.08
N PRO A 24 10.28 -10.61 11.34
CA PRO A 24 9.89 -11.99 11.64
C PRO A 24 8.46 -12.34 11.21
N GLY A 25 7.56 -11.35 11.18
CA GLY A 25 6.17 -11.53 10.75
C GLY A 25 5.95 -11.49 9.23
N LEU A 26 6.94 -11.02 8.45
CA LEU A 26 6.82 -10.81 7.00
C LEU A 26 7.79 -11.68 6.18
N ARG A 27 8.86 -12.19 6.79
CA ARG A 27 9.91 -12.98 6.11
C ARG A 27 9.35 -14.18 5.33
N ASP A 28 8.44 -14.93 5.94
CA ASP A 28 7.90 -16.16 5.35
C ASP A 28 6.57 -15.91 4.62
N LEU A 29 6.19 -14.63 4.46
CA LEU A 29 4.93 -14.20 3.90
C LEU A 29 4.98 -14.25 2.37
N ARG A 30 4.21 -15.18 1.80
CA ARG A 30 4.00 -15.31 0.36
C ARG A 30 2.68 -14.65 -0.06
N ILE A 31 2.66 -14.01 -1.22
CA ILE A 31 1.41 -13.55 -1.84
C ILE A 31 0.95 -14.58 -2.87
N THR A 32 -0.33 -14.90 -2.86
CA THR A 32 -0.94 -15.73 -3.91
C THR A 32 -1.10 -14.91 -5.20
N PHE A 33 -1.36 -15.60 -6.31
CA PHE A 33 -1.67 -14.92 -7.56
C PHE A 33 -2.95 -14.07 -7.46
N GLU A 34 -3.95 -14.55 -6.71
CA GLU A 34 -5.20 -13.83 -6.48
C GLU A 34 -4.96 -12.54 -5.68
N GLU A 35 -4.18 -12.61 -4.62
CA GLU A 35 -3.78 -11.43 -3.84
C GLU A 35 -3.00 -10.41 -4.68
N PHE A 36 -2.10 -10.90 -5.54
CA PHE A 36 -1.38 -10.06 -6.49
C PHE A 36 -2.31 -9.39 -7.49
N LYS A 37 -3.30 -10.13 -8.02
CA LYS A 37 -4.30 -9.61 -8.95
C LYS A 37 -5.19 -8.57 -8.27
N SER A 38 -5.70 -8.84 -7.07
CA SER A 38 -6.49 -7.87 -6.29
C SER A 38 -5.74 -6.56 -6.09
N PHE A 39 -4.46 -6.62 -5.74
CA PHE A 39 -3.62 -5.41 -5.65
C PHE A 39 -3.46 -4.70 -7.01
N ALA A 40 -3.33 -5.45 -8.10
CA ALA A 40 -3.26 -4.86 -9.44
C ALA A 40 -4.57 -4.17 -9.84
N ASP A 41 -5.72 -4.79 -9.57
CA ASP A 41 -7.06 -4.25 -9.83
C ASP A 41 -7.32 -2.98 -9.00
N LEU A 42 -6.85 -2.94 -7.75
CA LEU A 42 -6.91 -1.75 -6.92
C LEU A 42 -6.18 -0.55 -7.55
N ARG A 43 -5.00 -0.76 -8.13
CA ARG A 43 -4.25 0.31 -8.81
C ARG A 43 -4.98 0.84 -10.05
N GLN A 44 -5.77 0.02 -10.73
CA GLN A 44 -6.60 0.50 -11.85
C GLN A 44 -7.74 1.41 -11.37
N ARG A 45 -8.15 1.29 -10.10
CA ARG A 45 -9.20 2.10 -9.46
C ARG A 45 -8.62 3.21 -8.56
N LEU A 46 -7.42 3.70 -8.89
CA LEU A 46 -6.70 4.68 -8.07
C LEU A 46 -7.37 6.06 -7.97
N PRO A 47 -7.99 6.63 -9.01
CA PRO A 47 -8.69 7.90 -8.89
C PRO A 47 -9.81 7.90 -7.83
N PRO A 48 -10.77 6.95 -7.85
CA PRO A 48 -11.80 6.89 -6.80
C PRO A 48 -11.22 6.51 -5.43
N LEU A 49 -10.21 5.64 -5.38
CA LEU A 49 -9.51 5.30 -4.13
C LEU A 49 -8.87 6.53 -3.49
N SER A 50 -8.15 7.31 -4.28
CA SER A 50 -7.52 8.57 -3.86
C SER A 50 -8.58 9.53 -3.36
N MET A 51 -9.68 9.74 -4.09
CA MET A 51 -10.76 10.62 -3.64
C MET A 51 -11.32 10.20 -2.29
N ALA A 52 -11.59 8.91 -2.08
CA ALA A 52 -12.09 8.41 -0.81
C ALA A 52 -11.08 8.61 0.33
N ILE A 53 -9.82 8.26 0.09
CA ILE A 53 -8.74 8.41 1.07
C ILE A 53 -8.50 9.87 1.41
N PHE A 54 -8.53 10.79 0.44
CA PHE A 54 -8.36 12.22 0.69
C PHE A 54 -9.58 12.87 1.35
N SER A 55 -10.78 12.35 1.10
CA SER A 55 -12.01 12.83 1.76
C SER A 55 -12.05 12.41 3.22
N TYR A 56 -11.64 11.19 3.55
CA TYR A 56 -11.52 10.71 4.94
C TYR A 56 -10.26 11.22 5.64
N GLY A 57 -9.14 11.22 4.94
CA GLY A 57 -7.82 11.59 5.42
C GLY A 57 -7.67 13.09 5.65
N LYS A 58 -8.46 13.96 5.00
CA LYS A 58 -8.45 15.42 5.31
C LYS A 58 -8.78 15.74 6.77
N VAL A 59 -9.44 14.82 7.49
CA VAL A 59 -9.80 15.02 8.89
C VAL A 59 -8.64 14.72 9.85
N ASN A 60 -7.73 13.80 9.49
CA ASN A 60 -6.64 13.34 10.38
C ASN A 60 -5.22 13.32 9.76
N GLY A 61 -5.04 13.61 8.47
CA GLY A 61 -3.75 13.67 7.76
C GLY A 61 -3.06 12.33 7.46
N PHE A 62 -3.53 11.22 8.05
CA PHE A 62 -2.85 9.92 8.05
C PHE A 62 -3.78 8.78 7.65
N LEU A 63 -3.30 7.87 6.79
CA LEU A 63 -4.01 6.66 6.38
C LEU A 63 -3.56 5.45 7.20
N THR A 64 -4.49 4.80 7.91
CA THR A 64 -4.20 3.54 8.62
C THR A 64 -4.39 2.31 7.72
N LYS A 65 -3.87 1.15 8.15
CA LYS A 65 -4.10 -0.14 7.48
C LYS A 65 -5.59 -0.46 7.31
N GLN A 66 -6.39 -0.19 8.35
CA GLN A 66 -7.83 -0.43 8.34
C GLN A 66 -8.55 0.52 7.38
N ASP A 67 -8.12 1.77 7.29
CA ASP A 67 -8.69 2.73 6.34
C ASP A 67 -8.40 2.33 4.90
N LEU A 68 -7.18 1.88 4.59
CA LEU A 68 -6.84 1.38 3.26
C LEU A 68 -7.72 0.18 2.88
N LYS A 69 -7.87 -0.79 3.78
CA LYS A 69 -8.68 -1.99 3.55
C LYS A 69 -10.17 -1.63 3.36
N ARG A 70 -10.70 -0.72 4.17
CA ARG A 70 -12.07 -0.23 4.06
C ARG A 70 -12.31 0.52 2.75
N ALA A 71 -11.39 1.42 2.36
CA ALA A 71 -11.50 2.15 1.11
C ALA A 71 -11.41 1.22 -0.10
N ALA A 72 -10.48 0.27 -0.10
CA ALA A 72 -10.35 -0.74 -1.16
C ALA A 72 -11.65 -1.54 -1.32
N TYR A 73 -12.26 -1.99 -0.22
CA TYR A 73 -13.48 -2.78 -0.27
C TYR A 73 -14.71 -1.97 -0.73
N TYR A 74 -14.99 -0.84 -0.07
CA TYR A 74 -16.24 -0.11 -0.32
C TYR A 74 -16.21 0.80 -1.55
N VAL A 75 -15.04 1.26 -1.97
CA VAL A 75 -14.90 2.23 -3.08
C VAL A 75 -14.41 1.53 -4.34
N CYS A 76 -13.50 0.57 -4.17
CA CYS A 76 -12.89 -0.13 -5.27
C CYS A 76 -13.42 -1.55 -5.45
N GLU A 77 -14.28 -2.07 -4.58
CA GLU A 77 -14.79 -3.46 -4.62
C GLU A 77 -13.65 -4.49 -4.67
N VAL A 78 -12.53 -4.16 -4.05
CA VAL A 78 -11.35 -5.04 -3.96
C VAL A 78 -11.18 -5.44 -2.51
N ASP A 79 -11.21 -6.74 -2.25
CA ASP A 79 -10.83 -7.27 -0.93
C ASP A 79 -9.31 -7.45 -0.86
N LEU A 80 -8.68 -6.69 0.03
CA LEU A 80 -7.26 -6.82 0.33
C LEU A 80 -7.07 -7.69 1.57
N SER A 81 -6.27 -8.75 1.43
CA SER A 81 -5.84 -9.54 2.58
C SER A 81 -4.95 -8.72 3.51
N ASP A 82 -4.95 -9.05 4.80
CA ASP A 82 -4.10 -8.36 5.78
C ASP A 82 -2.62 -8.48 5.42
N ARG A 83 -2.23 -9.61 4.83
CA ARG A 83 -0.88 -9.88 4.27
C ARG A 83 -0.46 -8.82 3.26
N VAL A 84 -1.33 -8.52 2.30
CA VAL A 84 -1.06 -7.50 1.26
C VAL A 84 -0.99 -6.12 1.88
N VAL A 85 -1.89 -5.79 2.80
CA VAL A 85 -1.88 -4.50 3.51
C VAL A 85 -0.61 -4.32 4.32
N ASP A 86 -0.14 -5.37 4.99
CA ASP A 86 1.10 -5.35 5.77
C ASP A 86 2.32 -5.11 4.89
N ILE A 87 2.40 -5.77 3.73
CA ILE A 87 3.48 -5.53 2.75
C ILE A 87 3.43 -4.09 2.24
N ILE A 88 2.24 -3.58 1.89
CA ILE A 88 2.09 -2.19 1.41
C ILE A 88 2.64 -1.22 2.46
N PHE A 89 2.23 -1.37 3.72
CA PHE A 89 2.68 -0.49 4.79
C PHE A 89 4.17 -0.64 5.08
N HIS A 90 4.72 -1.86 5.03
CA HIS A 90 6.15 -2.06 5.25
C HIS A 90 6.99 -1.36 4.16
N VAL A 91 6.60 -1.52 2.89
CA VAL A 91 7.35 -1.01 1.75
C VAL A 91 7.20 0.51 1.60
N PHE A 92 6.00 1.05 1.82
CA PHE A 92 5.69 2.44 1.47
C PHE A 92 5.62 3.40 2.65
N ASN A 93 5.50 2.92 3.89
CA ASN A 93 5.69 3.78 5.06
C ASN A 93 7.21 4.02 5.23
N THR A 94 7.68 5.14 4.70
CA THR A 94 9.11 5.46 4.67
C THR A 94 9.60 6.06 5.99
N ASN A 95 8.75 6.80 6.70
CA ASN A 95 9.09 7.43 7.97
C ASN A 95 8.88 6.49 9.20
N ARG A 96 8.26 5.32 8.99
CA ARG A 96 7.94 4.27 9.98
C ARG A 96 7.03 4.76 11.12
N ASP A 97 6.13 5.68 10.86
CA ASP A 97 5.19 6.23 11.84
C ASP A 97 3.93 5.36 12.07
N GLY A 98 3.79 4.23 11.37
CA GLY A 98 2.61 3.36 11.40
C GLY A 98 1.46 3.77 10.45
N HIS A 99 1.61 4.89 9.74
CA HIS A 99 0.63 5.46 8.84
C HIS A 99 1.19 5.60 7.40
N LEU A 100 0.31 5.85 6.44
CA LEU A 100 0.74 6.37 5.13
C LEU A 100 0.30 7.81 5.03
N SER A 101 1.26 8.71 4.81
CA SER A 101 0.95 10.05 4.35
C SER A 101 0.34 10.00 2.95
N SER A 102 -0.31 11.10 2.56
CA SER A 102 -0.83 11.26 1.21
C SER A 102 0.24 11.08 0.12
N GLU A 103 1.45 11.57 0.39
CA GLU A 103 2.56 11.49 -0.54
C GLU A 103 3.09 10.05 -0.65
N GLU A 104 3.29 9.36 0.48
CA GLU A 104 3.72 7.95 0.50
C GLU A 104 2.70 7.04 -0.17
N PHE A 105 1.40 7.29 0.06
CA PHE A 105 0.33 6.57 -0.59
C PHE A 105 0.31 6.76 -2.11
N LEU A 106 0.44 8.00 -2.60
CA LEU A 106 0.49 8.27 -4.03
C LEU A 106 1.75 7.65 -4.66
N ARG A 107 2.92 7.76 -4.02
CA ARG A 107 4.15 7.08 -4.47
C ARG A 107 3.99 5.56 -4.54
N ALA A 108 3.16 4.99 -3.67
CA ALA A 108 2.93 3.54 -3.62
C ALA A 108 2.11 3.01 -4.79
N LEU A 109 1.14 3.81 -5.25
CA LEU A 109 0.08 3.32 -6.13
C LEU A 109 0.01 4.06 -7.47
N GLN A 110 0.44 5.32 -7.57
CA GLN A 110 0.43 6.08 -8.82
C GLN A 110 1.60 5.69 -9.72
N ARG A 111 1.25 5.32 -10.94
CA ARG A 111 2.13 5.25 -12.10
C ARG A 111 1.36 5.65 -13.35
#